data_AF-A0A0N8VT75-F1
#
_entry.id   AF-A0A0N8VT75-F1
#
_cell.length_a   1.000
_cell.length_b   1.000
_cell.length_c   1.000
_cell.angle_alpha   90.00
_cell.angle_beta   90.00
_cell.angle_gamma   90.00
#
_symmetry.space_group_name_H-M   'P 1'
#
loop_
_entity.id
_entity.type
_entity.pdbx_description
1 polymer ?
#
loop_
_entity_poly.entity_id
_entity_poly.type
_entity_poly.pdbx_seq_one_letter_code
_entity_poly.pdbx_strand_id
1 'polypeptide(L)'
;MTEFWSLYITVLTLGTIFALTWLLVATRKGQRSEETDEKVGHAYDGIEEYDNPLPKWWFMLFVGTIIFALGYLVLYPGLGNWKGLLPGYDHLDNQEKTEFANGQTGWTGVHEWEKEMATADAHYGPIFAKFAAMPIEEVAKDPQALKMGGRLFASNCSVCHGSDAKGAYGFPNLTDANWRWGGTPTDIKTSIMAGRHAVMPGWSQVIGEQGVSDVAAYVLTNLDGRKLPQAVKADPLKGKAIYATNCAVCHGPEGKGNPLMGAPDLTHPGGFIYGSSFAQLQQTIRVGRQGQMPAQAELQGNDRVHLLAAYVYSLTHTDEAEPNE
;
A
#
# COMPACT_ATOMS: atom_id res chain seq x y z
N MET A 1 31.92 0.29 -10.10
CA MET A 1 32.50 -0.97 -10.62
C MET A 1 34.02 -0.80 -10.74
N THR A 2 34.82 -1.86 -10.66
CA THR A 2 36.29 -1.71 -10.84
C THR A 2 36.61 -1.27 -12.28
N GLU A 3 37.76 -0.62 -12.47
CA GLU A 3 38.18 -0.13 -13.80
C GLU A 3 38.26 -1.24 -14.83
N PHE A 4 38.77 -2.42 -14.43
CA PHE A 4 38.83 -3.59 -15.28
C PHE A 4 37.45 -3.97 -15.85
N TRP A 5 36.44 -4.11 -14.99
CA TRP A 5 35.10 -4.49 -15.43
C TRP A 5 34.42 -3.38 -16.22
N SER A 6 34.69 -2.12 -15.89
CA SER A 6 34.22 -0.97 -16.68
C SER A 6 34.75 -1.01 -18.12
N LEU A 7 36.06 -1.25 -18.27
CA LEU A 7 36.70 -1.34 -19.59
C LEU A 7 36.20 -2.57 -20.35
N TYR A 8 36.10 -3.71 -19.68
CA TYR A 8 35.60 -4.96 -20.26
C TYR A 8 34.21 -4.77 -20.91
N ILE A 9 33.26 -4.19 -20.17
CA ILE A 9 31.91 -3.92 -20.68
C ILE A 9 31.98 -2.93 -21.85
N THR A 10 32.70 -1.83 -21.69
CA THR A 10 32.81 -0.77 -22.71
C THR A 10 33.35 -1.33 -24.03
N VAL A 11 34.43 -2.12 -23.98
CA VAL A 11 35.05 -2.70 -25.17
C VAL A 11 34.13 -3.71 -25.84
N LEU A 12 33.45 -4.57 -25.09
CA LEU A 12 32.54 -5.55 -25.69
C LEU A 12 31.30 -4.90 -26.31
N THR A 13 30.70 -3.92 -25.64
CA THR A 13 29.53 -3.20 -26.18
C THR A 13 29.89 -2.43 -27.45
N LEU A 14 30.98 -1.66 -27.44
CA LEU A 14 31.39 -0.91 -28.64
C LEU A 14 31.90 -1.84 -29.75
N GLY A 15 32.62 -2.90 -29.38
CA GLY A 15 33.11 -3.91 -30.32
C GLY A 15 31.98 -4.67 -31.00
N THR A 16 30.91 -5.00 -30.29
CA THR A 16 29.72 -5.65 -30.88
C THR A 16 28.93 -4.71 -31.78
N ILE A 17 28.74 -3.44 -31.38
CA ILE A 17 28.10 -2.44 -32.25
C ILE A 17 28.92 -2.23 -33.54
N PHE A 18 30.25 -2.18 -33.42
CA PHE A 18 31.14 -2.09 -34.57
C PHE A 18 31.02 -3.34 -35.46
N ALA A 19 31.04 -4.54 -34.87
CA ALA A 19 30.91 -5.80 -35.60
C ALA A 19 29.56 -5.89 -36.34
N LEU A 20 28.46 -5.46 -35.72
CA LEU A 20 27.15 -5.38 -36.36
C LEU A 20 27.12 -4.37 -37.51
N THR A 21 27.73 -3.21 -37.31
CA THR A 21 27.85 -2.18 -38.36
C THR A 21 28.67 -2.71 -39.54
N TRP A 22 29.79 -3.37 -39.26
CA TRP A 22 30.62 -4.01 -40.27
C TRP A 22 29.87 -5.11 -41.02
N LEU A 23 29.17 -6.00 -40.31
CA LEU A 23 28.38 -7.08 -40.89
C LEU A 23 27.31 -6.53 -41.83
N LEU A 24 26.56 -5.52 -41.39
CA LEU A 24 25.51 -4.87 -42.17
C LEU A 24 26.05 -4.23 -43.46
N VAL A 25 27.22 -3.60 -43.40
CA VAL A 25 27.85 -2.98 -44.58
C VAL A 25 28.49 -4.05 -45.49
N ALA A 26 29.07 -5.10 -44.91
CA ALA A 26 29.71 -6.18 -45.66
C ALA A 26 28.69 -7.00 -46.45
N THR A 27 27.57 -7.39 -45.85
CA THR A 27 26.49 -8.10 -46.55
C THR A 27 25.89 -7.24 -47.66
N ARG A 28 25.74 -5.94 -47.41
CA ARG A 28 25.26 -4.99 -48.43
C ARG A 28 26.20 -4.84 -49.63
N LYS A 29 27.52 -5.04 -49.48
CA LYS A 29 28.45 -4.93 -50.62
C LYS A 29 28.30 -6.08 -51.62
N GLY A 30 27.83 -7.24 -51.17
CA GLY A 30 27.66 -8.43 -52.01
C GLY A 30 26.26 -8.57 -52.63
N GLN A 31 25.35 -7.64 -52.35
CA GLN A 31 23.95 -7.75 -52.77
C GLN A 31 23.73 -7.22 -54.21
N ARG A 32 22.63 -7.64 -54.82
CA ARG A 32 22.17 -7.13 -56.13
C ARG A 32 21.71 -5.68 -56.09
N SER A 33 21.65 -5.01 -57.24
CA SER A 33 21.18 -3.62 -57.31
C SER A 33 19.66 -3.49 -57.21
N GLU A 34 18.92 -4.50 -57.67
CA GLU A 34 17.47 -4.51 -57.76
C GLU A 34 16.90 -5.86 -57.31
N GLU A 35 15.61 -5.90 -57.02
CA GLU A 35 14.90 -7.14 -56.69
C GLU A 35 14.81 -8.04 -57.94
N THR A 36 15.02 -9.33 -57.75
CA THR A 36 15.03 -10.35 -58.80
C THR A 36 14.36 -11.64 -58.32
N ASP A 37 13.80 -12.42 -59.24
CA ASP A 37 13.27 -13.75 -58.97
C ASP A 37 14.34 -14.86 -59.04
N GLU A 38 15.63 -14.48 -59.10
CA GLU A 38 16.72 -15.45 -59.17
C GLU A 38 16.99 -16.11 -57.81
N LYS A 39 17.28 -17.42 -57.86
CA LYS A 39 17.48 -18.28 -56.69
C LYS A 39 18.95 -18.66 -56.54
N VAL A 40 19.36 -18.99 -55.31
CA VAL A 40 20.75 -19.35 -54.96
C VAL A 40 21.22 -20.73 -55.44
N GLY A 41 20.38 -21.49 -56.16
CA GLY A 41 20.76 -22.73 -56.85
C GLY A 41 20.75 -24.01 -56.01
N HIS A 42 20.29 -23.95 -54.76
CA HIS A 42 20.12 -25.10 -53.87
C HIS A 42 18.69 -25.12 -53.30
N ALA A 43 18.14 -26.32 -53.17
CA ALA A 43 16.82 -26.54 -52.58
C ALA A 43 16.94 -27.39 -51.32
N TYR A 44 16.28 -26.96 -50.25
CA TYR A 44 16.20 -27.67 -48.99
C TYR A 44 14.73 -27.97 -48.69
N ASP A 45 14.36 -29.25 -48.70
CA ASP A 45 12.97 -29.69 -48.44
C ASP A 45 11.92 -28.99 -49.33
N GLY A 46 12.27 -28.78 -50.61
CA GLY A 46 11.42 -28.10 -51.58
C GLY A 46 11.36 -26.57 -51.43
N ILE A 47 12.09 -25.97 -50.47
CA ILE A 47 12.24 -24.53 -50.30
C ILE A 47 13.51 -24.06 -51.00
N GLU A 48 13.41 -22.96 -51.73
CA GLU A 48 14.53 -22.28 -52.40
C GLU A 48 14.56 -20.81 -51.99
N GLU A 49 15.76 -20.22 -51.91
CA GLU A 49 15.95 -18.85 -51.44
C GLU A 49 16.25 -17.89 -52.61
N TYR A 50 15.59 -16.73 -52.60
CA TYR A 50 15.88 -15.64 -53.54
C TYR A 50 17.13 -14.86 -53.13
N ASP A 51 17.96 -14.52 -54.11
CA ASP A 51 19.15 -13.69 -53.92
C ASP A 51 18.81 -12.18 -54.04
N ASN A 52 17.92 -11.71 -53.16
CA ASN A 52 17.42 -10.34 -53.19
C ASN A 52 18.24 -9.38 -52.32
N PRO A 53 18.34 -8.09 -52.72
CA PRO A 53 18.95 -7.08 -51.87
C PRO A 53 18.12 -6.80 -50.63
N LEU A 54 18.78 -6.34 -49.56
CA LEU A 54 18.10 -5.88 -48.37
C LEU A 54 17.19 -4.69 -48.71
N PRO A 55 15.92 -4.67 -48.28
CA PRO A 55 15.04 -3.54 -48.49
C PRO A 55 15.67 -2.25 -47.95
N LYS A 56 15.72 -1.19 -48.78
CA LYS A 56 16.40 0.07 -48.43
C LYS A 56 15.89 0.67 -47.12
N TRP A 57 14.58 0.63 -46.89
CA TRP A 57 13.97 1.14 -45.67
C TRP A 57 14.42 0.35 -44.43
N TRP A 58 14.54 -0.98 -44.55
CA TRP A 58 14.99 -1.85 -43.46
C TRP A 58 16.45 -1.57 -43.12
N PHE A 59 17.31 -1.41 -44.13
CA PHE A 59 18.71 -1.04 -43.91
C PHE A 59 18.82 0.30 -43.19
N MET A 60 18.08 1.32 -43.66
CA MET A 60 18.10 2.65 -43.06
C MET A 60 17.57 2.62 -41.62
N LEU A 61 16.56 1.81 -41.33
CA LEU A 61 16.06 1.59 -39.98
C LEU A 61 17.13 0.96 -39.08
N PHE A 62 17.82 -0.09 -39.56
CA PHE A 62 18.90 -0.74 -38.81
C PHE A 62 20.06 0.24 -38.52
N VAL A 63 20.45 1.05 -39.50
CA VAL A 63 21.45 2.12 -39.27
C VAL A 63 20.93 3.14 -38.25
N GLY A 64 19.65 3.52 -38.33
CA GLY A 64 19.01 4.40 -37.38
C GLY A 64 19.07 3.88 -35.93
N THR A 65 18.85 2.59 -35.72
CA THR A 65 18.94 2.00 -34.37
C THR A 65 20.38 1.96 -33.84
N ILE A 66 21.38 1.76 -34.70
CA ILE A 66 22.80 1.87 -34.32
C ILE A 66 23.12 3.30 -33.87
N ILE A 67 22.72 4.31 -34.66
CA ILE A 67 22.93 5.72 -34.33
C ILE A 67 22.23 6.07 -33.02
N PHE A 68 20.98 5.64 -32.85
CA PHE A 68 20.24 5.83 -31.61
C PHE A 68 20.94 5.18 -30.43
N ALA A 69 21.40 3.93 -30.54
CA ALA A 69 22.09 3.23 -29.47
C ALA A 69 23.39 3.94 -29.04
N LEU A 70 24.18 4.42 -30.00
CA LEU A 70 25.39 5.19 -29.71
C LEU A 70 25.05 6.52 -29.02
N GLY A 71 24.06 7.26 -29.53
CA GLY A 71 23.59 8.49 -28.89
C GLY A 71 23.07 8.25 -27.47
N TYR A 72 22.33 7.17 -27.26
CA TYR A 72 21.82 6.77 -25.95
C TYR A 72 22.95 6.44 -24.98
N LEU A 73 23.97 5.68 -25.40
CA LEU A 73 25.13 5.35 -24.57
C LEU A 73 26.02 6.55 -24.25
N VAL A 74 25.98 7.61 -25.07
CA VAL A 74 26.62 8.89 -24.74
C VAL A 74 25.83 9.61 -23.65
N LEU A 75 24.50 9.65 -23.75
CA LEU A 75 23.64 10.38 -22.83
C LEU A 75 23.43 9.67 -21.49
N TYR A 76 23.31 8.34 -21.48
CA TYR A 76 22.97 7.55 -20.30
C TYR A 76 24.13 6.66 -19.84
N PRO A 77 24.15 6.26 -18.55
CA PRO A 77 25.07 5.21 -18.10
C PRO A 77 24.77 3.89 -18.81
N GLY A 78 25.82 3.17 -19.17
CA GLY A 78 25.73 1.88 -19.87
C GLY A 78 27.08 1.32 -20.31
N LEU A 79 28.03 2.20 -20.60
CA LEU A 79 29.43 1.83 -20.88
C LEU A 79 30.25 1.78 -19.59
N GLY A 80 30.17 0.67 -18.86
CA GLY A 80 30.94 0.49 -17.63
C GLY A 80 30.62 1.56 -16.56
N ASN A 81 31.63 2.31 -16.12
CA ASN A 81 31.50 3.43 -15.18
C ASN A 81 31.16 4.78 -15.86
N TRP A 82 30.96 4.82 -17.18
CA TRP A 82 30.48 6.03 -17.85
C TRP A 82 29.13 6.44 -17.27
N LYS A 83 29.02 7.69 -16.82
CA LYS A 83 27.83 8.21 -16.13
C LYS A 83 26.77 8.78 -17.06
N GLY A 84 27.08 8.91 -18.34
CA GLY A 84 26.24 9.65 -19.29
C GLY A 84 26.47 11.16 -19.24
N LEU A 85 25.98 11.84 -20.28
CA LEU A 85 26.01 13.30 -20.45
C LEU A 85 24.61 13.91 -20.52
N LEU A 86 23.59 13.21 -20.02
CA LEU A 86 22.22 13.73 -19.99
C LEU A 86 22.18 15.03 -19.17
N PRO A 87 21.77 16.17 -19.75
CA PRO A 87 21.78 17.44 -19.07
C PRO A 87 20.73 17.48 -17.94
N GLY A 88 21.01 18.28 -16.91
CA GLY A 88 20.07 18.53 -15.82
C GLY A 88 20.13 17.54 -14.66
N TYR A 89 21.10 16.62 -14.65
CA TYR A 89 21.38 15.69 -13.56
C TYR A 89 22.72 15.97 -12.86
N ASP A 90 23.14 17.24 -12.84
CA ASP A 90 24.30 17.67 -12.06
C ASP A 90 23.95 17.79 -10.57
N HIS A 91 22.73 18.26 -10.27
CA HIS A 91 22.19 18.41 -8.92
C HIS A 91 20.74 17.93 -8.86
N LEU A 92 20.26 17.60 -7.66
CA LEU A 92 18.85 17.34 -7.39
C LEU A 92 18.01 18.56 -7.81
N ASP A 93 18.39 19.72 -7.29
CA ASP A 93 17.92 21.03 -7.73
C ASP A 93 19.09 21.77 -8.39
N ASN A 94 18.99 22.05 -9.69
CA ASN A 94 20.06 22.73 -10.42
C ASN A 94 20.12 24.24 -10.13
N GLN A 95 19.06 24.85 -9.61
CA GLN A 95 19.03 26.27 -9.24
C GLN A 95 19.67 26.47 -7.86
N GLU A 96 19.20 25.69 -6.88
CA GLU A 96 19.69 25.75 -5.49
C GLU A 96 20.99 24.95 -5.28
N LYS A 97 21.43 24.18 -6.30
CA LYS A 97 22.60 23.30 -6.27
C LYS A 97 22.57 22.25 -5.16
N THR A 98 21.37 21.82 -4.79
CA THR A 98 21.18 20.74 -3.82
C THR A 98 21.74 19.43 -4.39
N GLU A 99 22.64 18.79 -3.67
CA GLU A 99 23.24 17.52 -4.10
C GLU A 99 22.25 16.36 -4.03
N PHE A 100 22.43 15.35 -4.89
CA PHE A 100 21.75 14.06 -4.73
C PHE A 100 22.20 13.36 -3.45
N ALA A 101 21.38 12.46 -2.91
CA ALA A 101 21.65 11.85 -1.60
C ALA A 101 22.97 11.06 -1.53
N ASN A 102 23.45 10.54 -2.66
CA ASN A 102 24.71 9.82 -2.76
C ASN A 102 25.92 10.70 -3.10
N GLY A 103 25.74 12.02 -3.25
CA GLY A 103 26.78 12.99 -3.59
C GLY A 103 27.35 12.86 -5.01
N GLN A 104 26.71 12.11 -5.91
CA GLN A 104 27.17 11.88 -7.27
C GLN A 104 26.31 12.60 -8.30
N THR A 105 26.94 13.03 -9.39
CA THR A 105 26.26 13.61 -10.55
C THR A 105 25.99 12.56 -11.64
N GLY A 106 25.19 12.93 -12.63
CA GLY A 106 24.81 12.10 -13.78
C GLY A 106 23.43 11.46 -13.59
N TRP A 107 22.81 11.02 -14.68
CA TRP A 107 21.52 10.34 -14.58
C TRP A 107 21.69 8.96 -13.94
N THR A 108 20.81 8.62 -13.00
CA THR A 108 20.55 7.26 -12.52
C THR A 108 19.05 7.14 -12.24
N GLY A 109 18.51 5.92 -12.22
CA GLY A 109 17.10 5.73 -11.83
C GLY A 109 16.79 6.24 -10.41
N VAL A 110 17.78 6.23 -9.51
CA VAL A 110 17.66 6.80 -8.16
C VAL A 110 17.59 8.33 -8.22
N HIS A 111 18.46 8.97 -9.01
CA HIS A 111 18.45 10.44 -9.16
C HIS A 111 17.18 10.96 -9.83
N GLU A 112 16.64 10.21 -10.79
CA GLU A 112 15.35 10.54 -11.39
C GLU A 112 14.21 10.44 -10.38
N TRP A 113 14.17 9.37 -9.58
CA TRP A 113 13.23 9.24 -8.48
C TRP A 113 13.38 10.36 -7.45
N GLU A 114 14.61 10.70 -7.03
CA GLU A 114 14.85 11.81 -6.08
C GLU A 114 14.32 13.14 -6.63
N LYS A 115 14.56 13.44 -7.92
CA LYS A 115 14.02 14.65 -8.57
C LYS A 115 12.51 14.65 -8.63
N GLU A 116 11.89 13.52 -8.95
CA GLU A 116 10.43 13.37 -8.97
C GLU A 116 9.85 13.63 -7.58
N MET A 117 10.44 13.03 -6.53
CA MET A 117 9.99 13.24 -5.15
C MET A 117 10.20 14.69 -4.72
N ALA A 118 11.35 15.30 -4.99
CA ALA A 118 11.61 16.70 -4.64
C ALA A 118 10.63 17.66 -5.34
N THR A 119 10.30 17.39 -6.61
CA THR A 119 9.30 18.18 -7.35
C THR A 119 7.90 18.00 -6.75
N ALA A 120 7.53 16.76 -6.40
CA ALA A 120 6.27 16.46 -5.74
C ALA A 120 6.18 17.12 -4.36
N ASP A 121 7.24 17.09 -3.57
CA ASP A 121 7.30 17.70 -2.23
C ASP A 121 7.21 19.23 -2.32
N ALA A 122 7.89 19.86 -3.28
CA ALA A 122 7.77 21.30 -3.50
C ALA A 122 6.35 21.72 -3.91
N HIS A 123 5.66 20.89 -4.72
CA HIS A 123 4.32 21.21 -5.21
C HIS A 123 3.21 20.86 -4.21
N TYR A 124 3.26 19.69 -3.59
CA TYR A 124 2.22 19.16 -2.71
C TYR A 124 2.52 19.36 -1.22
N GLY A 125 3.78 19.53 -0.83
CA GLY A 125 4.20 19.72 0.57
C GLY A 125 3.48 20.88 1.26
N PRO A 126 3.33 22.08 0.66
CA PRO A 126 2.58 23.17 1.26
C PRO A 126 1.11 22.84 1.54
N ILE A 127 0.48 22.01 0.70
CA ILE A 127 -0.91 21.56 0.86
C ILE A 127 -1.01 20.62 2.07
N PHE A 128 -0.11 19.65 2.17
CA PHE A 128 -0.05 18.74 3.33
C PHE A 128 0.27 19.49 4.62
N ALA A 129 1.25 20.41 4.60
CA ALA A 129 1.64 21.20 5.75
C ALA A 129 0.50 22.10 6.26
N LYS A 130 -0.28 22.72 5.35
CA LYS A 130 -1.48 23.49 5.70
C LYS A 130 -2.44 22.66 6.55
N PHE A 131 -2.79 21.46 6.08
CA PHE A 131 -3.74 20.60 6.79
C PHE A 131 -3.14 19.99 8.06
N ALA A 132 -1.86 19.62 8.05
CA ALA A 132 -1.18 19.06 9.22
C ALA A 132 -1.09 20.04 10.40
N ALA A 133 -1.10 21.35 10.13
CA ALA A 133 -1.10 22.40 11.16
C ALA A 133 -2.49 22.70 11.75
N MET A 134 -3.57 22.23 11.12
CA MET A 134 -4.93 22.43 11.58
C MET A 134 -5.34 21.37 12.61
N PRO A 135 -6.30 21.65 13.51
CA PRO A 135 -6.96 20.60 14.29
C PRO A 135 -7.69 19.62 13.38
N ILE A 136 -7.70 18.34 13.73
CA ILE A 136 -8.31 17.26 12.93
C ILE A 136 -9.79 17.54 12.68
N GLU A 137 -10.48 18.09 13.67
CA GLU A 137 -11.88 18.49 13.64
C GLU A 137 -12.16 19.53 12.54
N GLU A 138 -11.23 20.46 12.33
CA GLU A 138 -11.35 21.49 11.29
C GLU A 138 -10.97 20.93 9.91
N VAL A 139 -9.97 20.05 9.85
CA VAL A 139 -9.62 19.33 8.61
C VAL A 139 -10.78 18.45 8.15
N ALA A 140 -11.52 17.84 9.08
CA ALA A 140 -12.67 17.00 8.80
C ALA A 140 -13.86 17.76 8.19
N LYS A 141 -13.86 19.10 8.26
CA LYS A 141 -14.88 19.96 7.64
C LYS A 141 -14.48 20.48 6.26
N ASP A 142 -13.21 20.37 5.87
CA ASP A 142 -12.71 20.85 4.58
C ASP A 142 -12.96 19.81 3.46
N PRO A 143 -13.79 20.11 2.44
CA PRO A 143 -14.12 19.14 1.39
C PRO A 143 -12.92 18.70 0.55
N GLN A 144 -11.91 19.56 0.40
CA GLN A 144 -10.67 19.21 -0.31
C GLN A 144 -9.87 18.21 0.53
N ALA A 145 -9.75 18.46 1.84
CA ALA A 145 -9.08 17.54 2.75
C ALA A 145 -9.77 16.18 2.80
N LEU A 146 -11.10 16.13 2.88
CA LEU A 146 -11.86 14.87 2.86
C LEU A 146 -11.69 14.10 1.55
N LYS A 147 -11.65 14.79 0.41
CA LYS A 147 -11.39 14.14 -0.88
C LYS A 147 -9.97 13.56 -0.96
N MET A 148 -9.00 14.23 -0.36
CA MET A 148 -7.62 13.72 -0.26
C MET A 148 -7.54 12.53 0.71
N GLY A 149 -8.11 12.66 1.92
CA GLY A 149 -8.17 11.60 2.92
C GLY A 149 -8.91 10.35 2.43
N GLY A 150 -10.00 10.52 1.69
CA GLY A 150 -10.74 9.40 1.07
C GLY A 150 -9.92 8.66 0.01
N ARG A 151 -9.09 9.35 -0.78
CA ARG A 151 -8.15 8.69 -1.71
C ARG A 151 -7.07 7.92 -0.96
N LEU A 152 -6.50 8.53 0.08
CA LEU A 152 -5.52 7.85 0.96
C LEU A 152 -6.14 6.61 1.61
N PHE A 153 -7.38 6.70 2.07
CA PHE A 153 -8.12 5.59 2.68
C PHE A 153 -8.36 4.48 1.65
N ALA A 154 -8.81 4.83 0.44
CA ALA A 154 -9.03 3.88 -0.63
C ALA A 154 -7.75 3.09 -0.98
N SER A 155 -6.59 3.74 -1.02
CA SER A 155 -5.32 3.08 -1.37
C SER A 155 -4.72 2.26 -0.22
N ASN A 156 -4.89 2.68 1.03
CA ASN A 156 -4.08 2.15 2.14
C ASN A 156 -4.90 1.44 3.24
N CYS A 157 -6.19 1.71 3.36
CA CYS A 157 -7.02 1.25 4.49
C CYS A 157 -8.19 0.36 4.05
N SER A 158 -8.68 0.54 2.82
CA SER A 158 -9.88 -0.13 2.29
C SER A 158 -9.79 -1.66 2.25
N VAL A 159 -8.58 -2.21 2.08
CA VAL A 159 -8.37 -3.67 2.01
C VAL A 159 -8.79 -4.38 3.30
N CYS A 160 -8.68 -3.70 4.44
CA CYS A 160 -9.08 -4.24 5.74
C CYS A 160 -10.43 -3.68 6.19
N HIS A 161 -10.62 -2.37 6.07
CA HIS A 161 -11.82 -1.69 6.58
C HIS A 161 -12.96 -1.58 5.57
N GLY A 162 -12.82 -2.19 4.39
CA GLY A 162 -13.81 -2.11 3.31
C GLY A 162 -13.70 -0.82 2.50
N SER A 163 -14.16 -0.86 1.25
CA SER A 163 -14.19 0.33 0.37
C SER A 163 -15.15 1.41 0.85
N ASP A 164 -16.18 1.03 1.61
CA ASP A 164 -17.15 1.92 2.26
C ASP A 164 -16.83 2.19 3.74
N ALA A 165 -15.65 1.76 4.21
CA ALA A 165 -15.18 1.88 5.58
C ALA A 165 -16.04 1.14 6.64
N LYS A 166 -16.96 0.26 6.23
CA LYS A 166 -17.86 -0.46 7.15
C LYS A 166 -17.29 -1.75 7.75
N GLY A 167 -16.03 -2.05 7.44
CA GLY A 167 -15.32 -3.20 7.98
C GLY A 167 -15.81 -4.54 7.42
N ALA A 168 -15.40 -5.60 8.09
CA ALA A 168 -15.72 -6.98 7.76
C ALA A 168 -15.52 -7.87 9.00
N TYR A 169 -15.71 -9.18 8.88
CA TYR A 169 -15.32 -10.09 9.95
C TYR A 169 -13.83 -9.92 10.31
N GLY A 170 -13.56 -9.56 11.56
CA GLY A 170 -12.24 -9.28 12.10
C GLY A 170 -11.77 -7.83 11.99
N PHE A 171 -12.50 -6.96 11.28
CA PHE A 171 -12.11 -5.58 11.00
C PHE A 171 -13.22 -4.58 11.39
N PRO A 172 -12.90 -3.54 12.19
CA PRO A 172 -13.89 -2.56 12.64
C PRO A 172 -14.60 -1.80 11.51
N ASN A 173 -15.89 -1.55 11.73
CA ASN A 173 -16.64 -0.49 11.05
C ASN A 173 -16.13 0.87 11.56
N LEU A 174 -15.71 1.74 10.65
CA LEU A 174 -15.20 3.08 10.97
C LEU A 174 -16.24 4.18 10.76
N THR A 175 -17.46 3.83 10.35
CA THR A 175 -18.59 4.75 10.10
C THR A 175 -19.64 4.71 11.21
N ASP A 176 -19.46 3.89 12.25
CA ASP A 176 -20.39 3.80 13.38
C ASP A 176 -19.83 4.49 14.63
N ALA A 177 -20.67 4.64 15.66
CA ALA A 177 -20.26 5.25 16.92
C ALA A 177 -19.48 4.31 17.87
N ASN A 178 -19.15 3.07 17.44
CA ASN A 178 -18.60 2.04 18.31
C ASN A 178 -17.06 1.99 18.28
N TRP A 179 -16.43 2.88 19.05
CA TRP A 179 -14.98 2.98 19.10
C TRP A 179 -14.33 2.13 20.19
N ARG A 180 -13.48 1.17 19.78
CA ARG A 180 -12.77 0.26 20.71
C ARG A 180 -11.63 0.92 21.48
N TRP A 181 -10.98 1.91 20.87
CA TRP A 181 -9.78 2.58 21.39
C TRP A 181 -10.00 4.07 21.66
N GLY A 182 -11.27 4.50 21.71
CA GLY A 182 -11.66 5.90 21.77
C GLY A 182 -11.93 6.48 20.38
N GLY A 183 -12.93 7.35 20.30
CA GLY A 183 -13.39 8.01 19.07
C GLY A 183 -12.99 9.47 18.98
N THR A 184 -12.17 9.97 19.90
CA THR A 184 -11.67 11.34 19.81
C THR A 184 -10.67 11.45 18.66
N PRO A 185 -10.48 12.65 18.08
CA PRO A 185 -9.51 12.84 17.01
C PRO A 185 -8.09 12.40 17.37
N THR A 186 -7.67 12.62 18.62
CA THR A 186 -6.39 12.15 19.14
C THR A 186 -6.33 10.63 19.23
N ASP A 187 -7.40 9.97 19.66
CA ASP A 187 -7.45 8.50 19.76
C ASP A 187 -7.37 7.83 18.38
N ILE A 188 -8.10 8.39 17.41
CA ILE A 188 -8.09 7.93 16.01
C ILE A 188 -6.70 8.12 15.42
N LYS A 189 -6.13 9.33 15.53
CA LYS A 189 -4.77 9.62 15.04
C LYS A 189 -3.73 8.72 15.69
N THR A 190 -3.82 8.50 17.01
CA THR A 190 -2.92 7.59 17.73
C THR A 190 -3.04 6.16 17.19
N SER A 191 -4.27 5.69 16.98
CA SER A 191 -4.52 4.35 16.45
C SER A 191 -3.92 4.16 15.07
N ILE A 192 -4.05 5.15 14.19
CA ILE A 192 -3.48 5.09 12.83
C ILE A 192 -1.95 5.18 12.88
N MET A 193 -1.42 6.11 13.67
CA MET A 193 0.01 6.42 13.69
C MET A 193 0.83 5.31 14.33
N ALA A 194 0.49 4.93 15.57
CA ALA A 194 1.24 3.96 16.38
C ALA A 194 0.72 2.52 16.21
N GLY A 195 -0.40 2.34 15.51
CA GLY A 195 -1.07 1.05 15.45
C GLY A 195 -1.77 0.70 16.76
N ARG A 196 -2.46 -0.44 16.77
CA ARG A 196 -3.12 -1.00 17.96
C ARG A 196 -3.00 -2.52 17.97
N HIS A 197 -2.86 -3.09 19.16
CA HIS A 197 -2.89 -4.53 19.36
C HIS A 197 -3.81 -4.87 20.53
N ALA A 198 -4.97 -5.43 20.24
CA ALA A 198 -5.93 -5.86 21.25
C ALA A 198 -5.65 -7.30 21.64
N VAL A 199 -5.65 -7.61 22.94
CA VAL A 199 -5.41 -8.96 23.46
C VAL A 199 -6.56 -9.37 24.37
N MET A 200 -7.38 -10.32 23.91
CA MET A 200 -8.33 -11.06 24.74
C MET A 200 -7.75 -12.47 24.96
N PRO A 201 -7.44 -12.89 26.19
CA PRO A 201 -6.92 -14.22 26.46
C PRO A 201 -7.98 -15.30 26.21
N GLY A 202 -7.54 -16.52 25.93
CA GLY A 202 -8.42 -17.69 25.85
C GLY A 202 -8.75 -18.20 27.24
N TRP A 203 -10.04 -18.37 27.54
CA TRP A 203 -10.50 -18.71 28.89
C TRP A 203 -10.87 -20.19 29.07
N SER A 204 -10.87 -21.00 28.01
CA SER A 204 -11.32 -22.39 28.05
C SER A 204 -10.62 -23.25 29.11
N GLN A 205 -9.32 -23.06 29.30
CA GLN A 205 -8.52 -23.79 30.30
C GLN A 205 -8.80 -23.32 31.74
N VAL A 206 -9.32 -22.10 31.91
CA VAL A 206 -9.54 -21.48 33.22
C VAL A 206 -10.97 -21.73 33.71
N ILE A 207 -11.97 -21.55 32.85
CA ILE A 207 -13.39 -21.62 33.22
C ILE A 207 -14.10 -22.87 32.68
N GLY A 208 -13.41 -23.69 31.88
CA GLY A 208 -13.99 -24.87 31.22
C GLY A 208 -15.03 -24.53 30.15
N GLU A 209 -15.44 -25.53 29.37
CA GLU A 209 -16.43 -25.34 28.29
C GLU A 209 -17.82 -24.93 28.80
N GLN A 210 -18.22 -25.40 29.98
CA GLN A 210 -19.47 -24.95 30.60
C GLN A 210 -19.37 -23.47 31.00
N GLY A 211 -18.26 -23.04 31.60
CA GLY A 211 -18.06 -21.63 31.96
C GLY A 211 -18.03 -20.71 30.73
N VAL A 212 -17.41 -21.15 29.63
CA VAL A 212 -17.46 -20.44 28.33
C VAL A 212 -18.90 -20.25 27.88
N SER A 213 -19.72 -21.30 27.95
CA SER A 213 -21.13 -21.27 27.55
C SER A 213 -21.96 -20.35 28.46
N ASP A 214 -21.73 -20.42 29.77
CA ASP A 214 -22.42 -19.60 30.77
C ASP A 214 -22.10 -18.11 30.61
N VAL A 215 -20.82 -17.74 30.39
CA VAL A 215 -20.43 -16.34 30.14
C VAL A 215 -20.94 -15.84 28.80
N ALA A 216 -20.86 -16.66 27.74
CA ALA A 216 -21.43 -16.30 26.44
C ALA A 216 -22.95 -16.05 26.55
N ALA A 217 -23.63 -16.83 27.39
CA ALA A 217 -25.04 -16.65 27.68
C ALA A 217 -25.31 -15.34 28.41
N TYR A 218 -24.55 -15.04 29.46
CA TYR A 218 -24.66 -13.77 30.19
C TYR A 218 -24.43 -12.55 29.29
N VAL A 219 -23.40 -12.56 28.43
CA VAL A 219 -23.16 -11.47 27.48
C VAL A 219 -24.34 -11.32 26.52
N LEU A 220 -24.81 -12.43 25.94
CA LEU A 220 -25.94 -12.42 24.99
C LEU A 220 -27.25 -11.96 25.62
N THR A 221 -27.56 -12.36 26.85
CA THR A 221 -28.86 -12.09 27.49
C THR A 221 -28.86 -10.84 28.32
N ASN A 222 -27.89 -10.67 29.21
CA ASN A 222 -27.93 -9.62 30.22
C ASN A 222 -27.27 -8.33 29.77
N LEU A 223 -26.22 -8.41 28.94
CA LEU A 223 -25.53 -7.21 28.44
C LEU A 223 -26.14 -6.70 27.13
N ASP A 224 -26.61 -7.60 26.27
CA ASP A 224 -27.14 -7.29 24.95
C ASP A 224 -28.69 -7.34 24.89
N GLY A 225 -29.34 -8.15 25.73
CA GLY A 225 -30.81 -8.23 25.80
C GLY A 225 -31.44 -9.25 24.83
N ARG A 226 -30.63 -10.07 24.15
CA ARG A 226 -31.11 -11.12 23.23
C ARG A 226 -31.50 -12.40 23.98
N LYS A 227 -32.35 -13.23 23.36
CA LYS A 227 -32.76 -14.51 23.94
C LYS A 227 -31.75 -15.62 23.65
N LEU A 228 -31.58 -16.53 24.60
CA LEU A 228 -30.83 -17.76 24.37
C LEU A 228 -31.54 -18.67 23.35
N PRO A 229 -30.79 -19.38 22.49
CA PRO A 229 -31.36 -20.43 21.65
C PRO A 229 -31.90 -21.59 22.52
N GLN A 230 -33.07 -22.13 22.17
CA GLN A 230 -33.79 -23.13 22.99
C GLN A 230 -33.02 -24.43 23.26
N ALA A 231 -32.07 -24.80 22.39
CA ALA A 231 -31.32 -26.06 22.48
C ALA A 231 -30.01 -25.95 23.28
N VAL A 232 -29.70 -24.79 23.86
CA VAL A 232 -28.41 -24.53 24.51
C VAL A 232 -28.50 -24.75 26.02
N LYS A 233 -27.55 -25.52 26.57
CA LYS A 233 -27.35 -25.67 28.02
C LYS A 233 -26.36 -24.61 28.52
N ALA A 234 -26.87 -23.48 28.98
CA ALA A 234 -26.06 -22.42 29.59
C ALA A 234 -26.84 -21.72 30.70
N ASP A 235 -26.14 -21.28 31.75
CA ASP A 235 -26.70 -20.60 32.92
C ASP A 235 -26.16 -19.16 33.01
N PRO A 236 -26.95 -18.14 32.60
CA PRO A 236 -26.54 -16.73 32.69
C PRO A 236 -26.20 -16.26 34.11
N LEU A 237 -26.74 -16.85 35.16
CA LEU A 237 -26.45 -16.45 36.54
C LEU A 237 -25.03 -16.89 36.94
N LYS A 238 -24.62 -18.11 36.55
CA LYS A 238 -23.23 -18.54 36.69
C LYS A 238 -22.31 -17.73 35.79
N GLY A 239 -22.75 -17.43 34.57
CA GLY A 239 -22.06 -16.56 33.64
C GLY A 239 -21.75 -15.20 34.23
N LYS A 240 -22.72 -14.59 34.93
CA LYS A 240 -22.56 -13.32 35.64
C LYS A 240 -21.46 -13.39 36.70
N ALA A 241 -21.41 -14.46 37.48
CA ALA A 241 -20.38 -14.65 38.52
C ALA A 241 -18.97 -14.77 37.91
N ILE A 242 -18.84 -15.54 36.83
CA ILE A 242 -17.57 -15.68 36.11
C ILE A 242 -17.16 -14.35 35.45
N TYR A 243 -18.13 -13.64 34.85
CA TYR A 243 -17.92 -12.33 34.24
C TYR A 243 -17.39 -11.32 35.27
N ALA A 244 -18.04 -11.23 36.44
CA ALA A 244 -17.63 -10.33 37.50
C ALA A 244 -16.21 -10.64 38.03
N THR A 245 -15.82 -11.92 38.03
CA THR A 245 -14.51 -12.35 38.52
C THR A 245 -13.39 -12.10 37.50
N ASN A 246 -13.63 -12.34 36.21
CA ASN A 246 -12.56 -12.42 35.20
C ASN A 246 -12.69 -11.39 34.08
N CYS A 247 -13.90 -11.08 33.63
CA CYS A 247 -14.13 -10.30 32.42
C CYS A 247 -14.28 -8.80 32.71
N ALA A 248 -14.85 -8.46 33.88
CA ALA A 248 -15.12 -7.09 34.30
C ALA A 248 -13.85 -6.24 34.47
N VAL A 249 -12.68 -6.86 34.68
CA VAL A 249 -11.39 -6.14 34.77
C VAL A 249 -11.03 -5.40 33.48
N CYS A 250 -11.39 -5.98 32.33
CA CYS A 250 -11.13 -5.37 31.02
C CYS A 250 -12.38 -4.71 30.43
N HIS A 251 -13.56 -5.34 30.59
CA HIS A 251 -14.80 -4.88 29.96
C HIS A 251 -15.69 -4.04 30.88
N GLY A 252 -15.27 -3.82 32.14
CA GLY A 252 -16.05 -3.12 33.14
C GLY A 252 -17.18 -3.99 33.73
N PRO A 253 -17.68 -3.64 34.92
CA PRO A 253 -18.76 -4.38 35.59
C PRO A 253 -20.08 -4.38 34.79
N GLU A 254 -20.33 -3.31 34.03
CA GLU A 254 -21.52 -3.15 33.19
C GLU A 254 -21.30 -3.57 31.73
N GLY A 255 -20.10 -4.03 31.37
CA GLY A 255 -19.79 -4.42 29.99
C GLY A 255 -19.51 -3.27 29.04
N LYS A 256 -19.34 -2.03 29.52
CA LYS A 256 -19.09 -0.85 28.67
C LYS A 256 -17.72 -0.81 27.99
N GLY A 257 -16.84 -1.78 28.27
CA GLY A 257 -15.52 -1.83 27.68
C GLY A 257 -14.51 -0.91 28.38
N ASN A 258 -13.29 -0.90 27.85
CA ASN A 258 -12.22 -0.02 28.30
C ASN A 258 -11.36 0.39 27.09
N PRO A 259 -11.50 1.64 26.61
CA PRO A 259 -10.72 2.16 25.48
C PRO A 259 -9.20 2.05 25.65
N LEU A 260 -8.68 2.15 26.87
CA LEU A 260 -7.23 2.04 27.12
C LEU A 260 -6.69 0.64 26.81
N MET A 261 -7.55 -0.38 26.83
CA MET A 261 -7.22 -1.78 26.60
C MET A 261 -7.72 -2.28 25.23
N GLY A 262 -8.42 -1.44 24.46
CA GLY A 262 -9.10 -1.87 23.24
C GLY A 262 -10.26 -2.83 23.48
N ALA A 263 -10.73 -2.92 24.73
CA ALA A 263 -11.79 -3.82 25.15
C ALA A 263 -13.14 -3.19 24.74
N PRO A 264 -13.90 -3.85 23.84
CA PRO A 264 -15.13 -3.27 23.28
C PRO A 264 -16.25 -3.25 24.31
N ASP A 265 -17.19 -2.34 24.08
CA ASP A 265 -18.49 -2.33 24.74
C ASP A 265 -19.28 -3.58 24.33
N LEU A 266 -19.52 -4.46 25.30
CA LEU A 266 -20.27 -5.71 25.16
C LEU A 266 -21.79 -5.52 25.16
N THR A 267 -22.28 -4.31 25.45
CA THR A 267 -23.71 -3.96 25.42
C THR A 267 -24.20 -3.57 24.03
N HIS A 268 -23.28 -3.33 23.08
CA HIS A 268 -23.59 -2.94 21.71
C HIS A 268 -23.03 -3.97 20.70
N PRO A 269 -23.77 -5.03 20.36
CA PRO A 269 -23.29 -6.09 19.46
C PRO A 269 -23.01 -5.59 18.03
N GLY A 270 -23.51 -4.42 17.64
CA GLY A 270 -23.19 -3.78 16.35
C GLY A 270 -21.70 -3.50 16.18
N GLY A 271 -20.96 -3.24 17.26
CA GLY A 271 -19.51 -3.04 17.25
C GLY A 271 -18.68 -4.32 17.30
N PHE A 272 -19.31 -5.51 17.25
CA PHE A 272 -18.59 -6.79 17.35
C PHE A 272 -17.98 -7.20 16.01
N ILE A 273 -16.67 -7.15 15.93
CA ILE A 273 -15.93 -7.55 14.72
C ILE A 273 -15.80 -9.07 14.55
N TYR A 274 -16.01 -9.87 15.62
CA TYR A 274 -15.90 -11.33 15.56
C TYR A 274 -17.26 -12.05 15.54
N GLY A 275 -18.32 -11.32 15.20
CA GLY A 275 -19.69 -11.79 15.19
C GLY A 275 -20.34 -11.85 16.59
N SER A 276 -21.66 -11.93 16.59
CA SER A 276 -22.48 -11.78 17.80
C SER A 276 -23.38 -12.98 18.08
N SER A 277 -23.35 -14.04 17.27
CA SER A 277 -24.09 -15.27 17.60
C SER A 277 -23.53 -15.95 18.85
N PHE A 278 -24.36 -16.76 19.52
CA PHE A 278 -23.94 -17.49 20.71
C PHE A 278 -22.65 -18.32 20.49
N ALA A 279 -22.56 -19.03 19.36
CA ALA A 279 -21.39 -19.83 19.01
C ALA A 279 -20.13 -18.96 18.74
N GLN A 280 -20.29 -17.78 18.15
CA GLN A 280 -19.18 -16.84 17.91
C GLN A 280 -18.68 -16.22 19.21
N LEU A 281 -19.59 -15.93 20.15
CA LEU A 281 -19.23 -15.47 21.50
C LEU A 281 -18.47 -16.58 22.24
N GLN A 282 -18.98 -17.81 22.23
CA GLN A 282 -18.27 -18.96 22.81
C GLN A 282 -16.88 -19.11 22.22
N GLN A 283 -16.72 -19.05 20.90
CA GLN A 283 -15.42 -19.18 20.26
C GLN A 283 -14.46 -18.07 20.70
N THR A 284 -14.94 -16.82 20.71
CA THR A 284 -14.14 -15.66 21.15
C THR A 284 -13.66 -15.81 22.61
N ILE A 285 -14.53 -16.27 23.52
CA ILE A 285 -14.18 -16.50 24.92
C ILE A 285 -13.26 -17.72 25.07
N ARG A 286 -13.50 -18.79 24.31
CA ARG A 286 -12.77 -20.06 24.37
C ARG A 286 -11.30 -19.91 24.01
N VAL A 287 -11.02 -19.27 22.86
CA VAL A 287 -9.67 -19.20 22.28
C VAL A 287 -9.03 -17.82 22.39
N GLY A 288 -9.78 -16.79 22.75
CA GLY A 288 -9.29 -15.41 22.80
C GLY A 288 -9.19 -14.77 21.41
N ARG A 289 -8.68 -13.53 21.37
CA ARG A 289 -8.52 -12.71 20.15
C ARG A 289 -7.26 -11.84 20.25
N GLN A 290 -6.57 -11.67 19.13
CA GLN A 290 -5.36 -10.85 19.00
C GLN A 290 -5.46 -9.95 17.76
N GLY A 291 -6.40 -9.00 17.79
CA GLY A 291 -6.64 -8.10 16.66
C GLY A 291 -5.53 -7.06 16.54
N GLN A 292 -5.04 -6.84 15.31
CA GLN A 292 -3.95 -5.91 15.03
C GLN A 292 -4.37 -4.87 13.99
N MET A 293 -4.13 -3.61 14.33
CA MET A 293 -4.13 -2.48 13.41
C MET A 293 -2.65 -2.08 13.22
N PRO A 294 -2.06 -2.28 12.02
CA PRO A 294 -0.65 -1.97 11.79
C PRO A 294 -0.35 -0.47 11.86
N ALA A 295 0.75 -0.10 12.51
CA ALA A 295 1.20 1.29 12.58
C ALA A 295 1.48 1.85 11.18
N GLN A 296 0.99 3.07 10.91
CA GLN A 296 1.15 3.74 9.62
C GLN A 296 2.24 4.83 9.64
N ALA A 297 2.89 5.08 10.78
CA ALA A 297 3.89 6.14 10.93
C ALA A 297 4.99 6.07 9.85
N GLU A 298 5.59 4.90 9.64
CA GLU A 298 6.68 4.70 8.67
C GLU A 298 6.21 4.72 7.21
N LEU A 299 4.95 4.36 6.94
CA LEU A 299 4.43 4.24 5.58
C LEU A 299 3.86 5.55 5.06
N GLN A 300 3.20 6.30 5.93
CA GLN A 300 2.39 7.46 5.56
C GLN A 300 2.99 8.78 6.10
N GLY A 301 3.77 8.73 7.18
CA GLY A 301 4.24 9.93 7.87
C GLY A 301 3.11 10.69 8.58
N ASN A 302 3.47 11.72 9.35
CA ASN A 302 2.50 12.47 10.17
C ASN A 302 1.39 13.13 9.33
N ASP A 303 1.73 13.74 8.21
CA ASP A 303 0.80 14.61 7.48
C ASP A 303 -0.32 13.82 6.80
N ARG A 304 0.03 12.71 6.15
CA ARG A 304 -0.97 11.81 5.55
C ARG A 304 -1.79 11.09 6.63
N VAL A 305 -1.18 10.69 7.75
CA VAL A 305 -1.91 10.12 8.89
C VAL A 305 -2.89 11.14 9.49
N HIS A 306 -2.52 12.41 9.56
CA HIS A 306 -3.41 13.46 10.05
C HIS A 306 -4.64 13.64 9.14
N LEU A 307 -4.45 13.65 7.82
CA LEU A 307 -5.56 13.66 6.85
C LEU A 307 -6.43 12.39 6.93
N LEU A 308 -5.82 11.21 7.08
CA LEU A 308 -6.54 9.95 7.29
C LEU A 308 -7.37 9.99 8.57
N ALA A 309 -6.82 10.51 9.66
CA ALA A 309 -7.53 10.66 10.93
C ALA A 309 -8.73 11.60 10.78
N ALA A 310 -8.57 12.71 10.06
CA ALA A 310 -9.66 13.65 9.77
C ALA A 310 -10.76 13.01 8.91
N TYR A 311 -10.39 12.25 7.88
CA TYR A 311 -11.35 11.51 7.06
C TYR A 311 -12.10 10.46 7.88
N VAL A 312 -11.39 9.66 8.67
CA VAL A 312 -12.03 8.64 9.53
C VAL A 312 -12.95 9.29 10.57
N TYR A 313 -12.53 10.42 11.14
CA TYR A 313 -13.36 11.19 12.07
C TYR A 313 -14.63 11.72 11.40
N SER A 314 -14.53 12.24 10.17
CA SER A 314 -15.68 12.77 9.43
C SER A 314 -16.71 11.70 9.08
N LEU A 315 -16.34 10.43 9.00
CA LEU A 315 -17.29 9.32 8.70
C LEU A 315 -18.33 9.12 9.80
N THR A 316 -18.06 9.58 11.02
CA THR A 316 -18.90 9.38 12.21
C THR A 316 -19.42 10.66 12.82
N HIS A 317 -18.82 11.80 12.46
CA HIS A 317 -19.11 13.11 13.01
C HIS A 317 -19.44 14.12 11.91
N THR A 318 -20.23 13.70 10.91
CA THR A 318 -20.84 14.66 9.99
C THR A 318 -21.74 15.59 10.81
N ASP A 319 -21.35 16.86 10.94
CA ASP A 319 -22.30 17.92 11.24
C ASP A 319 -23.50 17.73 10.31
N GLU A 320 -24.71 17.80 10.86
CA GLU A 320 -25.96 17.72 10.10
C GLU A 320 -25.80 18.51 8.80
N ALA A 321 -25.68 17.79 7.68
CA ALA A 321 -25.75 18.42 6.38
C ALA A 321 -27.12 19.07 6.34
N GLU A 322 -27.16 20.41 6.33
CA GLU A 322 -28.38 21.17 6.13
C GLU A 322 -29.15 20.54 4.96
N PRO A 323 -30.44 20.23 5.12
CA PRO A 323 -31.22 19.69 4.02
C PRO A 323 -31.24 20.75 2.93
N ASN A 324 -30.62 20.43 1.79
CA ASN A 324 -30.71 21.26 0.59
C ASN A 324 -32.20 21.50 0.26
N GLU A 325 -32.60 22.77 0.30
CA GLU A 325 -33.85 23.26 -0.32
C GLU A 325 -33.84 23.06 -1.84
#